data_AF-A0A495W4F6-F1
#
_entry.id   AF-A0A495W4F6-F1
#
_cell.length_a   1.000
_cell.length_b   1.000
_cell.length_c   1.000
_cell.angle_alpha   90.00
_cell.angle_beta   90.00
_cell.angle_gamma   90.00
#
_symmetry.space_group_name_H-M   'P 1'
#
loop_
_entity.id
_entity.type
_entity.pdbx_description
1 polymer ?
#
loop_
_entity_poly.entity_id
_entity_poly.type
_entity_poly.pdbx_seq_one_letter_code
_entity_poly.pdbx_strand_id
1 'polypeptide(L)'
;MTAAGTPDPDTTEPGLTDPETTDPDERPLDEIEQLDEDELNRDPLEEGMDPPERWSAADRRPTPRELREGETLDERLAQEEPDAQG
;
A
#
# COMPACT_ATOMS: atom_id res chain seq x y z
N MET A 1 16.79 52.04 -9.66
CA MET A 1 17.23 50.66 -9.46
C MET A 1 16.84 50.29 -8.04
N THR A 2 15.75 49.56 -7.88
CA THR A 2 15.29 49.05 -6.58
C THR A 2 15.11 47.56 -6.73
N ALA A 3 15.83 46.82 -5.90
CA ALA A 3 16.00 45.38 -5.95
C ALA A 3 14.67 44.65 -5.69
N ALA A 4 14.41 43.59 -6.45
CA ALA A 4 13.38 42.61 -6.13
C ALA A 4 13.83 41.84 -4.87
N GLY A 5 13.05 41.93 -3.80
CA GLY A 5 13.22 41.07 -2.64
C GLY A 5 12.80 39.64 -3.00
N THR A 6 13.66 38.68 -2.69
CA THR A 6 13.36 37.25 -2.75
C THR A 6 12.14 36.95 -1.86
N PRO A 7 11.09 36.28 -2.36
CA PRO A 7 9.99 35.85 -1.51
C PRO A 7 10.44 34.73 -0.56
N ASP A 8 10.03 34.80 0.70
CA ASP A 8 10.26 33.77 1.72
C ASP A 8 9.55 32.47 1.34
N PRO A 9 10.21 31.29 1.41
CA PRO A 9 9.60 30.00 1.09
C PRO A 9 8.64 29.50 2.18
N ASP A 10 8.56 30.18 3.33
CA ASP A 10 7.74 29.79 4.48
C ASP A 10 6.35 30.45 4.49
N THR A 11 6.06 31.31 3.50
CA THR A 11 4.67 31.75 3.28
C THR A 11 3.91 30.58 2.65
N THR A 12 3.35 29.73 3.51
CA THR A 12 2.19 28.94 3.13
C THR A 12 1.11 29.94 2.74
N GLU A 13 0.96 30.17 1.43
CA GLU A 13 -0.27 30.76 0.93
C GLU A 13 -1.41 29.90 1.49
N PRO A 14 -2.42 30.47 2.16
CA PRO A 14 -3.58 29.68 2.54
C PRO A 14 -4.07 29.04 1.25
N GLY A 15 -4.02 27.70 1.23
CA GLY A 15 -4.40 26.90 0.08
C GLY A 15 -5.69 27.47 -0.48
N LEU A 16 -5.64 27.87 -1.75
CA LEU A 16 -6.75 28.43 -2.48
C LEU A 16 -7.81 27.31 -2.62
N THR A 17 -8.54 27.03 -1.56
CA THR A 17 -9.79 26.27 -1.61
C THR A 17 -10.78 27.21 -2.25
N ASP A 18 -10.78 27.25 -3.58
CA ASP A 18 -11.85 27.90 -4.31
C ASP A 18 -13.15 27.16 -3.93
N PRO A 19 -14.11 27.80 -3.24
CA PRO A 19 -15.31 27.12 -2.77
C PRO A 19 -16.18 26.62 -3.93
N GLU A 20 -15.87 26.98 -5.18
CA GLU A 20 -16.55 26.51 -6.39
C GLU A 20 -16.03 25.13 -6.88
N THR A 21 -14.88 24.64 -6.37
CA THR A 21 -14.27 23.36 -6.79
C THR A 21 -14.33 22.27 -5.71
N THR A 22 -14.97 22.52 -4.57
CA THR A 22 -15.23 21.47 -3.57
C THR A 22 -16.55 20.80 -3.91
N ASP A 23 -16.51 19.50 -4.22
CA ASP A 23 -17.73 18.72 -4.45
C ASP A 23 -18.56 18.70 -3.14
N PRO A 24 -19.86 19.04 -3.16
CA PRO A 24 -20.66 19.17 -1.95
C PRO A 24 -20.94 17.84 -1.25
N ASP A 25 -20.70 16.70 -1.92
CA ASP A 25 -20.76 15.36 -1.34
C ASP A 25 -19.38 14.89 -0.86
N GLU A 26 -18.31 15.68 -1.09
CA GLU A 26 -16.98 15.39 -0.60
C GLU A 26 -16.90 15.68 0.90
N ARG A 27 -16.43 14.69 1.65
CA ARG A 27 -16.24 14.87 3.09
C ARG A 27 -15.11 15.88 3.32
N PRO A 28 -15.22 16.75 4.34
CA PRO A 28 -14.12 17.61 4.75
C PRO A 28 -12.83 16.80 4.92
N LEU A 29 -11.72 17.34 4.46
CA LEU A 29 -10.42 16.67 4.55
C LEU A 29 -10.09 16.30 6.01
N ASP A 30 -10.44 17.17 6.96
CA ASP A 30 -10.31 16.93 8.40
C ASP A 30 -11.05 15.66 8.88
N GLU A 31 -12.16 15.28 8.24
CA GLU A 31 -12.90 14.04 8.56
C GLU A 31 -12.21 12.79 8.00
N ILE A 32 -11.40 12.95 6.96
CA ILE A 32 -10.69 11.85 6.30
C ILE A 32 -9.37 11.58 7.04
N GLU A 33 -8.63 12.61 7.40
CA GLU A 33 -7.36 12.53 8.14
C GLU A 33 -7.54 11.90 9.54
N GLN A 34 -8.71 12.10 10.19
CA GLN A 34 -9.06 11.41 11.44
C GLN A 34 -9.13 9.88 11.33
N LEU A 35 -9.11 9.34 10.11
CA LEU A 35 -9.12 7.91 9.84
C LEU A 35 -7.72 7.33 9.64
N ASP A 36 -6.67 8.15 9.72
CA ASP A 36 -5.30 7.69 9.64
C ASP A 36 -4.86 6.92 10.89
N GLU A 37 -3.86 6.07 10.72
CA GLU A 37 -3.39 5.12 11.74
C GLU A 37 -2.87 5.81 13.01
N ASP A 38 -2.19 6.95 12.86
CA ASP A 38 -1.64 7.75 13.95
C ASP A 38 -2.72 8.46 14.76
N GLU A 39 -3.76 8.98 14.09
CA GLU A 39 -4.93 9.56 14.76
C GLU A 39 -5.80 8.48 15.43
N LEU A 40 -6.06 7.36 14.75
CA LEU A 40 -6.82 6.23 15.30
C LEU A 40 -6.07 5.47 16.41
N ASN A 41 -4.76 5.71 16.57
CA ASN A 41 -3.88 4.98 17.49
C ASN A 41 -4.04 3.45 17.34
N ARG A 42 -4.23 2.99 16.11
CA ARG A 42 -4.46 1.59 15.77
C ARG A 42 -3.78 1.29 14.45
N ASP A 43 -2.83 0.37 14.48
CA ASP A 43 -2.18 -0.17 13.28
C ASP A 43 -3.11 -1.20 12.62
N PRO A 44 -3.65 -0.95 11.41
CA PRO A 44 -4.47 -1.92 10.69
C PRO A 44 -3.72 -3.22 10.35
N LEU A 45 -2.39 -3.18 10.27
CA LEU A 45 -1.54 -4.34 10.05
C LEU A 45 -1.40 -5.20 11.31
N GLU A 46 -1.56 -4.65 12.52
CA GLU A 46 -1.45 -5.41 13.77
C GLU A 46 -2.47 -6.56 13.85
N GLU A 47 -3.71 -6.33 13.39
CA GLU A 47 -4.75 -7.37 13.33
C GLU A 47 -4.64 -8.26 12.08
N GLY A 48 -4.08 -7.73 10.98
CA GLY A 48 -3.97 -8.43 9.69
C GLY A 48 -2.76 -9.36 9.56
N MET A 49 -1.79 -9.28 10.48
CA MET A 49 -0.56 -10.06 10.44
C MET A 49 -0.78 -11.54 10.77
N ASP A 50 -1.70 -11.85 11.70
CA ASP A 50 -1.97 -13.22 12.09
C ASP A 50 -3.07 -13.83 11.22
N PRO A 51 -2.78 -14.92 10.46
CA PRO A 51 -3.82 -15.64 9.75
C PRO A 51 -4.84 -16.22 10.75
N PRO A 52 -6.13 -16.33 10.37
CA PRO A 52 -7.16 -16.87 11.26
C PRO A 52 -6.80 -18.24 11.83
N GLU A 53 -7.22 -18.53 13.08
CA GLU A 53 -6.92 -19.78 13.82
C GLU A 53 -7.21 -21.09 13.07
N ARG A 54 -8.03 -21.03 11.99
CA ARG A 54 -8.41 -22.18 11.15
C ARG A 54 -8.18 -21.93 9.67
N TRP A 55 -7.27 -21.03 9.32
CA TRP A 55 -6.82 -20.92 7.96
C TRP A 55 -6.24 -22.27 7.52
N SER A 56 -6.84 -22.84 6.49
CA SER A 56 -6.27 -23.97 5.78
C SER A 56 -5.94 -23.49 4.37
N ALA A 57 -4.70 -23.76 3.94
CA ALA A 57 -4.36 -23.57 2.53
C ALA A 57 -5.38 -24.31 1.66
N ALA A 58 -5.86 -23.66 0.60
CA ALA A 58 -6.68 -24.34 -0.38
C ALA A 58 -5.82 -25.39 -1.09
N ASP A 59 -6.23 -26.67 -1.04
CA ASP A 59 -5.58 -27.72 -1.80
C ASP A 59 -5.98 -27.62 -3.28
N ARG A 60 -5.21 -26.83 -4.04
CA ARG A 60 -5.37 -26.73 -5.49
C ARG A 60 -4.62 -27.89 -6.14
N ARG A 61 -5.37 -28.89 -6.58
CA ARG A 61 -4.83 -29.92 -7.47
C ARG A 61 -4.70 -29.38 -8.90
N PRO A 62 -3.52 -29.47 -9.53
CA PRO A 62 -3.34 -29.05 -10.91
C PRO A 62 -4.16 -29.95 -11.86
N THR A 63 -4.67 -29.35 -12.92
CA THR A 63 -5.34 -30.06 -14.01
C THR A 63 -4.35 -30.87 -14.83
N PRO A 64 -4.79 -31.91 -15.58
CA PRO A 64 -3.92 -32.65 -16.49
C PRO A 64 -3.27 -31.81 -17.59
N ARG A 65 -3.83 -30.63 -17.90
CA ARG A 65 -3.26 -29.67 -18.84
C ARG A 65 -2.10 -28.92 -18.20
N GLU A 66 -2.32 -28.37 -17.00
CA GLU A 66 -1.31 -27.66 -16.22
C GLU A 66 -0.10 -28.56 -15.89
N LEU A 67 -0.32 -29.86 -15.64
CA LEU A 67 0.79 -30.80 -15.41
C LEU A 67 1.66 -31.07 -16.66
N ARG A 68 1.07 -30.99 -17.86
CA ARG A 68 1.82 -31.22 -19.12
C ARG A 68 2.53 -29.98 -19.63
N GLU A 69 1.95 -28.82 -19.35
CA GLU A 69 2.44 -27.54 -19.86
C GLU A 69 3.21 -26.74 -18.81
N GLY A 70 3.12 -27.11 -17.54
CA GLY A 70 3.89 -26.52 -16.46
C GLY A 70 5.33 -27.01 -16.44
N GLU A 71 6.14 -26.36 -15.61
CA GLU A 71 7.54 -26.67 -15.44
C GLU A 71 7.74 -28.07 -14.83
N THR A 72 8.79 -28.75 -15.30
CA THR A 72 9.25 -30.00 -14.70
C THR A 72 9.83 -29.75 -13.32
N LEU A 73 9.93 -30.82 -12.52
CA LEU A 73 10.54 -30.74 -11.19
C LEU A 73 12.00 -30.26 -11.25
N ASP A 74 12.75 -30.71 -12.26
CA ASP A 74 14.16 -30.34 -12.45
C ASP A 74 14.31 -28.85 -12.79
N GLU A 75 13.44 -28.30 -13.63
CA GLU A 75 13.42 -26.86 -13.96
C GLU A 75 13.13 -26.00 -12.74
N ARG A 76 12.24 -26.45 -11.85
CA ARG A 76 11.94 -25.76 -10.60
C ARG A 76 13.12 -25.81 -9.63
N LEU A 77 13.77 -26.97 -9.50
CA LEU A 77 14.94 -27.15 -8.64
C LEU A 77 16.13 -26.29 -9.10
N ALA A 78 16.29 -26.11 -10.41
CA ALA A 78 17.33 -25.26 -10.98
C ALA A 78 17.15 -23.76 -10.67
N GLN A 79 15.95 -23.34 -10.26
CA GLN A 79 15.64 -21.95 -9.87
C GLN A 79 15.87 -21.70 -8.37
N GLU A 80 16.02 -22.75 -7.56
CA GLU A 80 16.24 -22.58 -6.12
C GLU A 80 17.68 -22.09 -5.84
N GLU A 81 17.78 -20.98 -5.11
CA GLU A 81 19.04 -20.52 -4.52
C GLU A 81 19.29 -21.34 -3.25
N PRO A 82 20.48 -21.96 -3.10
CA PRO A 82 20.82 -22.66 -1.86
C PRO A 82 20.96 -21.65 -0.72
N ASP A 83 20.48 -22.02 0.47
CA ASP A 83 20.76 -21.23 1.66
C ASP A 83 22.28 -21.12 1.89
N ALA A 84 22.78 -19.88 1.99
CA ALA A 84 24.15 -19.64 2.37
C ALA A 84 24.32 -20.05 3.84
N GLN A 85 24.93 -21.21 4.06
CA GLN A 85 25.28 -21.70 5.39
C GLN A 85 26.08 -20.60 6.13
N GLY A 86 25.49 -20.04 7.19
CA GLY A 86 26.15 -19.09 8.09
C GLY A 86 27.15 -19.76 9.02
#